data_AF-A0A7R7VDE7-F1
#
_entry.id   AF-A0A7R7VDE7-F1
#
_cell.length_a   1.000
_cell.length_b   1.000
_cell.length_c   1.000
_cell.angle_alpha   90.00
_cell.angle_beta   90.00
_cell.angle_gamma   90.00
#
_symmetry.space_group_name_H-M   'P 1'
#
loop_
_entity.id
_entity.type
_entity.pdbx_description
1 polymer ?
#
loop_
_entity_poly.entity_id
_entity_poly.type
_entity_poly.pdbx_seq_one_letter_code
_entity_poly.pdbx_strand_id
1 'polypeptide(L)'
;MYTVDGQKLLVDACDDEPSVTRYVANYWALDYTNLEPGQLFPKDPMIHVKAYLETKQNVAGLHILAGGFMEPVFSPFFNIFDPESNTFRYWGEGDEITEGITYDDVARFIAAVVANSKASGILKFAGGCANIREIAQFFDPSRRFTECPRLSSDSVLWMFFTSICMNCGPATRRMSMDTCHCKSLIPFYDENAD
;
A
#
# COMPACT_ATOMS: atom_id res chain seq x y z
N MET A 1 -14.15 13.09 6.48
CA MET A 1 -15.10 14.02 5.83
C MET A 1 -14.34 15.07 5.02
N TYR A 2 -13.48 15.90 5.62
CA TYR A 2 -12.71 16.95 4.92
C TYR A 2 -11.82 16.49 3.75
N THR A 3 -11.27 15.26 3.82
CA THR A 3 -10.36 14.73 2.80
C THR A 3 -11.03 14.32 1.50
N VAL A 4 -12.33 14.01 1.50
CA VAL A 4 -13.07 13.65 0.29
C VAL A 4 -13.47 14.90 -0.47
N ASP A 5 -14.11 15.84 0.22
CA ASP A 5 -14.63 17.06 -0.41
C ASP A 5 -13.51 17.93 -0.96
N GLY A 6 -12.39 18.03 -0.24
CA GLY A 6 -11.21 18.75 -0.74
C GLY A 6 -10.63 18.15 -2.02
N GLN A 7 -10.56 16.82 -2.12
CA GLN A 7 -10.10 16.17 -3.35
C GLN A 7 -11.11 16.34 -4.49
N LYS A 8 -12.42 16.24 -4.22
CA LYS A 8 -13.44 16.46 -5.26
C LYS A 8 -13.35 17.85 -5.87
N LEU A 9 -13.14 18.88 -5.05
CA LEU A 9 -12.95 20.26 -5.52
C LEU A 9 -11.72 20.40 -6.43
N LEU A 10 -10.61 19.73 -6.08
CA LEU A 10 -9.42 19.74 -6.93
C LEU A 10 -9.65 18.96 -8.24
N VAL A 11 -10.38 17.85 -8.18
CA VAL A 11 -10.77 17.08 -9.37
C VAL A 11 -11.64 17.93 -10.30
N ASP A 12 -12.61 18.67 -9.77
CA ASP A 12 -13.44 19.60 -10.56
C ASP A 12 -12.57 20.64 -11.26
N ALA A 13 -11.66 21.28 -10.52
CA ALA A 13 -10.75 22.27 -11.10
C ALA A 13 -9.84 21.68 -12.20
N CYS A 14 -9.43 20.41 -12.07
CA CYS A 14 -8.67 19.73 -13.11
C CYS A 14 -9.53 19.38 -14.34
N ASP A 15 -10.78 18.94 -14.14
CA ASP A 15 -11.69 18.59 -15.25
C ASP A 15 -12.12 19.82 -16.06
N ASP A 16 -12.18 20.98 -15.42
CA ASP A 16 -12.50 22.28 -16.06
C ASP A 16 -11.31 22.90 -16.81
N GLU A 17 -10.07 22.47 -16.55
CA GLU A 17 -8.85 23.04 -17.14
C GLU A 17 -8.32 22.15 -18.28
N PRO A 18 -8.44 22.55 -19.57
CA PRO A 18 -8.09 21.70 -20.71
C PRO A 18 -6.63 21.26 -20.76
N SER A 19 -5.73 22.02 -20.12
CA SER A 19 -4.31 21.69 -20.06
C SER A 19 -3.97 20.62 -19.01
N VAL A 20 -4.89 20.32 -18.09
CA VAL A 20 -4.70 19.34 -17.01
C VAL A 20 -5.42 18.04 -17.37
N THR A 21 -4.67 17.09 -17.90
CA THR A 21 -5.23 15.82 -18.38
C THR A 21 -5.28 14.72 -17.30
N ARG A 22 -4.73 14.98 -16.10
CA ARG A 22 -4.60 13.98 -15.05
C ARG A 22 -4.57 14.57 -13.65
N TYR A 23 -5.21 13.85 -12.72
CA TYR A 23 -5.20 14.14 -11.29
C TYR A 23 -4.57 12.98 -10.52
N VAL A 24 -3.60 13.28 -9.65
CA VAL A 24 -2.97 12.29 -8.77
C VAL A 24 -3.74 12.24 -7.46
N ALA A 25 -4.41 11.12 -7.20
CA ALA A 25 -5.22 10.96 -6.00
C ALA A 25 -4.33 10.95 -4.74
N ASN A 26 -4.79 11.64 -3.69
CA ASN A 26 -4.11 11.67 -2.41
C ASN A 26 -4.42 10.38 -1.64
N TYR A 27 -3.60 9.36 -1.91
CA TYR A 27 -3.45 8.14 -1.13
C TYR A 27 -2.39 7.26 -1.80
N TRP A 28 -1.32 6.91 -1.08
CA TRP A 28 -0.16 6.21 -1.65
C TRP A 28 0.19 4.89 -0.96
N ALA A 29 -0.75 4.30 -0.23
CA ALA A 29 -0.50 3.16 0.61
C ALA A 29 -1.24 1.91 0.09
N LEU A 30 -1.74 1.11 1.03
CA LEU A 30 -2.39 -0.19 0.84
C LEU A 30 -3.49 -0.20 -0.20
N ASP A 31 -3.55 -1.28 -0.96
CA ASP A 31 -4.60 -1.49 -1.95
C ASP A 31 -6.00 -1.51 -1.33
N TYR A 32 -6.91 -0.76 -1.94
CA TYR A 32 -8.31 -0.68 -1.54
C TYR A 32 -9.26 -1.13 -2.64
N THR A 33 -8.77 -1.60 -3.80
CA THR A 33 -9.62 -1.80 -4.99
C THR A 33 -10.62 -2.95 -4.84
N ASN A 34 -10.39 -3.85 -3.88
CA ASN A 34 -11.28 -4.98 -3.60
C ASN A 34 -12.18 -4.73 -2.38
N LEU A 35 -12.14 -3.53 -1.80
CA LEU A 35 -12.92 -3.18 -0.63
C LEU A 35 -14.24 -2.53 -1.03
N GLU A 36 -15.30 -2.95 -0.36
CA GLU A 36 -16.59 -2.27 -0.37
C GLU A 36 -16.63 -1.21 0.75
N PRO A 37 -17.37 -0.09 0.55
CA PRO A 37 -17.54 0.91 1.60
C PRO A 37 -18.00 0.29 2.94
N GLY A 38 -17.34 0.68 4.02
CA GLY A 38 -17.63 0.22 5.38
C GLY A 38 -16.92 -1.08 5.78
N GLN A 39 -16.27 -1.81 4.86
CA GLN A 39 -15.42 -2.96 5.22
C GLN A 39 -14.16 -2.53 5.98
N LEU A 40 -13.63 -1.36 5.62
CA LEU A 40 -12.47 -0.77 6.26
C LEU A 40 -12.58 0.75 6.21
N PHE A 41 -13.22 1.34 7.23
CA PHE A 41 -13.58 2.76 7.26
C PHE A 41 -12.42 3.73 6.93
N PRO A 42 -11.13 3.47 7.27
CA PRO A 42 -10.05 4.37 6.88
C PRO A 42 -9.81 4.43 5.37
N LYS A 43 -10.32 3.46 4.59
CA LYS A 43 -10.20 3.40 3.11
C LYS A 43 -11.42 3.94 2.38
N ASP A 44 -12.58 4.07 3.03
CA ASP A 44 -13.80 4.59 2.41
C ASP A 44 -13.60 5.93 1.67
N PRO A 45 -12.82 6.92 2.19
CA PRO A 45 -12.58 8.16 1.46
C PRO A 45 -11.97 7.94 0.05
N MET A 46 -11.12 6.93 -0.10
CA MET A 46 -10.39 6.65 -1.34
C MET A 46 -11.29 5.97 -2.36
N ILE A 47 -12.20 5.10 -1.89
CA ILE A 47 -13.25 4.50 -2.71
C ILE A 47 -14.14 5.61 -3.29
N HIS A 48 -14.56 6.58 -2.46
CA HIS A 48 -15.38 7.70 -2.90
C HIS A 48 -14.67 8.62 -3.90
N VAL A 49 -13.38 8.92 -3.70
CA VAL A 49 -12.61 9.76 -4.62
C VAL A 49 -12.38 9.05 -5.95
N LYS A 50 -12.07 7.74 -5.95
CA LYS A 50 -11.96 6.94 -7.17
C LYS A 50 -13.26 6.95 -7.97
N ALA A 51 -14.38 6.64 -7.31
CA ALA A 51 -15.69 6.65 -7.97
C ALA A 51 -16.05 8.03 -8.53
N TYR A 52 -15.62 9.11 -7.86
CA TYR A 52 -15.83 10.47 -8.34
C TYR A 52 -14.97 10.82 -9.57
N LEU A 53 -13.71 10.40 -9.60
CA LEU A 53 -12.84 10.57 -10.76
C LEU A 53 -13.39 9.84 -12.00
N GLU A 54 -14.03 8.69 -11.81
CA GLU A 54 -14.64 7.92 -12.91
C GLU A 54 -15.83 8.61 -13.56
N THR A 55 -16.40 9.66 -12.95
CA THR A 55 -17.49 10.45 -13.57
C THR A 55 -16.97 11.56 -14.49
N LYS A 56 -15.66 11.80 -14.51
CA LYS A 56 -15.03 12.91 -15.22
C LYS A 56 -14.69 12.54 -16.66
N GLN A 57 -14.66 13.53 -17.55
CA GLN A 57 -14.47 13.32 -18.98
C GLN A 57 -13.10 13.80 -19.47
N ASN A 58 -12.57 14.88 -18.87
CA ASN A 58 -11.35 15.54 -19.36
C ASN A 58 -10.12 15.16 -18.53
N VAL A 59 -10.31 14.80 -17.26
CA VAL A 59 -9.22 14.42 -16.35
C VAL A 59 -9.21 12.91 -16.06
N ALA A 60 -8.07 12.27 -16.25
CA ALA A 60 -7.85 10.88 -15.83
C ALA A 60 -7.39 10.81 -14.37
N GLY A 61 -7.94 9.88 -13.60
CA GLY A 61 -7.43 9.56 -12.26
C GLY A 61 -6.13 8.76 -12.31
N LEU A 62 -5.16 9.11 -11.45
CA LEU A 62 -3.97 8.31 -11.17
C LEU A 62 -3.93 7.95 -9.69
N HIS A 63 -4.04 6.65 -9.42
CA HIS A 63 -3.99 6.06 -8.09
C HIS A 63 -2.72 5.23 -7.97
N ILE A 64 -1.89 5.55 -6.98
CA ILE A 64 -0.58 4.93 -6.78
C ILE A 64 -0.66 4.15 -5.47
N LEU A 65 -0.53 2.83 -5.49
CA LEU A 65 -0.75 1.96 -4.33
C LEU A 65 0.56 1.22 -4.01
N ALA A 66 1.24 1.63 -2.94
CA ALA A 66 2.63 1.25 -2.66
C ALA A 66 2.81 0.15 -1.59
N GLY A 67 1.70 -0.38 -1.06
CA GLY A 67 1.74 -1.26 0.10
C GLY A 67 1.90 -0.50 1.43
N GLY A 68 2.39 -1.20 2.45
CA GLY A 68 2.60 -0.67 3.80
C GLY A 68 3.97 -0.01 3.94
N PHE A 69 4.04 1.12 4.63
CA PHE A 69 5.32 1.78 4.91
C PHE A 69 6.05 1.07 6.05
N MET A 70 7.31 0.70 5.85
CA MET A 70 8.08 -0.08 6.83
C MET A 70 8.46 0.74 8.07
N GLU A 71 8.62 2.05 7.92
CA GLU A 71 8.94 2.97 9.00
C GLU A 71 7.85 2.99 10.10
N PRO A 72 6.55 3.20 9.80
CA PRO A 72 5.52 3.09 10.81
C PRO A 72 5.36 1.65 11.28
N VAL A 73 5.45 0.63 10.41
CA VAL A 73 5.38 -0.79 10.80
C VAL A 73 6.39 -1.12 11.91
N PHE A 74 7.63 -0.64 11.81
CA PHE A 74 8.65 -0.82 12.85
C PHE A 74 8.70 0.27 13.92
N SER A 75 7.79 1.23 13.88
CA SER A 75 7.71 2.26 14.91
C SER A 75 7.15 1.68 16.22
N PRO A 76 7.43 2.32 17.37
CA PRO A 76 6.84 1.93 18.66
C PRO A 76 5.30 1.94 18.67
N PHE A 77 4.66 2.63 17.72
CA PHE A 77 3.20 2.67 17.60
C PHE A 77 2.59 1.29 17.30
N PHE A 78 3.21 0.53 16.39
CA PHE A 78 2.76 -0.81 16.04
C PHE A 78 3.38 -1.88 16.94
N ASN A 79 4.52 -1.60 17.58
CA ASN A 79 5.20 -2.49 18.52
C ASN A 79 5.46 -3.90 17.93
N ILE A 80 5.72 -3.98 16.61
CA ILE A 80 6.03 -5.23 15.91
C ILE A 80 7.40 -5.76 16.30
N PHE A 81 8.35 -4.86 16.55
CA PHE A 81 9.67 -5.23 17.03
C PHE A 81 9.93 -4.59 18.39
N ASP A 82 10.23 -5.44 19.37
CA ASP A 82 10.63 -5.02 20.72
C ASP A 82 12.16 -5.09 20.81
N PRO A 83 12.87 -3.94 20.82
CA PRO A 83 14.32 -3.93 20.85
C PRO A 83 14.90 -4.37 22.19
N GLU A 84 14.16 -4.27 23.30
CA GLU A 84 14.66 -4.65 24.64
C GLU A 84 14.72 -6.17 24.78
N SER A 85 13.66 -6.87 24.37
CA SER A 85 13.60 -8.32 24.40
C SER A 85 14.14 -8.98 23.12
N ASN A 86 14.46 -8.19 22.10
CA ASN A 86 14.83 -8.62 20.76
C ASN A 86 13.83 -9.60 20.15
N THR A 87 12.53 -9.31 20.30
CA THR A 87 11.44 -10.17 19.84
C THR A 87 10.59 -9.51 18.77
N PHE A 88 10.16 -10.32 17.81
CA PHE A 88 9.11 -9.94 16.87
C PHE A 88 7.75 -10.35 17.41
N ARG A 89 6.83 -9.40 17.38
CA ARG A 89 5.41 -9.55 17.64
C ARG A 89 4.66 -9.59 16.32
N TYR A 90 3.67 -10.46 16.25
CA TYR A 90 2.81 -10.58 15.09
C TYR A 90 1.37 -10.74 15.53
N TRP A 91 0.46 -10.44 14.60
CA TRP A 91 -0.97 -10.63 14.73
C TRP A 91 -1.40 -11.74 13.78
N GLY A 92 -2.41 -12.52 14.18
CA GLY A 92 -2.83 -13.70 13.41
C GLY A 92 -1.87 -14.87 13.59
N GLU A 93 -1.59 -15.60 12.52
CA GLU A 93 -0.74 -16.80 12.54
C GLU A 93 0.74 -16.50 12.26
N GLY A 94 1.04 -15.29 11.79
CA GLY A 94 2.39 -14.84 11.43
C GLY A 94 2.90 -15.42 10.12
N ASP A 95 2.01 -15.98 9.29
CA ASP A 95 2.30 -16.42 7.93
C ASP A 95 1.71 -15.47 6.87
N GLU A 96 0.99 -14.43 7.32
CA GLU A 96 0.38 -13.43 6.46
C GLU A 96 1.46 -12.64 5.73
N ILE A 97 1.36 -12.63 4.40
CA ILE A 97 2.26 -11.84 3.56
C ILE A 97 1.96 -10.36 3.73
N THR A 98 3.02 -9.60 3.97
CA THR A 98 3.01 -8.14 4.04
C THR A 98 3.75 -7.58 2.85
N GLU A 99 3.08 -6.70 2.09
CA GLU A 99 3.70 -5.89 1.04
C GLU A 99 4.24 -4.60 1.68
N GLY A 100 5.54 -4.36 1.57
CA GLY A 100 6.26 -3.30 2.27
C GLY A 100 7.06 -2.40 1.35
N ILE A 101 7.19 -1.12 1.71
CA ILE A 101 8.06 -0.15 1.03
C ILE A 101 8.59 0.89 2.02
N THR A 102 9.74 1.51 1.74
CA THR A 102 10.24 2.65 2.53
C THR A 102 9.67 3.98 2.01
N TYR A 103 9.73 5.03 2.83
CA TYR A 103 9.36 6.39 2.43
C TYR A 103 10.22 6.92 1.28
N ASP A 104 11.52 6.61 1.28
CA ASP A 104 12.43 7.06 0.22
C ASP A 104 12.12 6.33 -1.10
N ASP A 105 11.84 5.04 -1.05
CA ASP A 105 11.50 4.25 -2.24
C ASP A 105 10.16 4.69 -2.83
N VAL A 106 9.14 4.89 -2.00
CA VAL A 106 7.83 5.34 -2.48
C VAL A 106 7.93 6.74 -3.08
N ALA A 107 8.69 7.65 -2.47
CA ALA A 107 8.87 9.00 -3.00
C ALA A 107 9.55 8.97 -4.38
N ARG A 108 10.61 8.16 -4.54
CA ARG A 108 11.29 7.97 -5.83
C ARG A 108 10.34 7.40 -6.89
N PHE A 109 9.54 6.40 -6.53
CA PHE A 109 8.58 5.79 -7.45
C PHE A 109 7.48 6.77 -7.86
N ILE A 110 6.87 7.47 -6.90
CA ILE A 110 5.85 8.49 -7.17
C ILE A 110 6.42 9.57 -8.10
N ALA A 111 7.63 10.08 -7.83
CA ALA A 111 8.26 11.09 -8.68
C ALA A 111 8.42 10.60 -10.13
N ALA A 112 8.89 9.36 -10.33
CA ALA A 112 9.04 8.76 -11.65
C ALA A 112 7.69 8.58 -12.36
N VAL A 113 6.67 8.10 -11.66
CA VAL A 113 5.31 7.92 -12.20
C VAL A 113 4.67 9.26 -12.59
N VAL A 114 4.81 10.28 -11.74
CA VAL A 114 4.26 11.62 -11.99
C VAL A 114 4.96 12.28 -13.18
N ALA A 115 6.28 12.11 -13.33
CA ALA A 115 7.04 12.61 -14.46
C ALA A 115 6.61 11.97 -15.81
N ASN A 116 6.10 10.74 -15.79
CA ASN A 116 5.53 10.11 -16.98
C ASN A 116 4.13 10.66 -17.26
N SER A 117 3.98 11.53 -18.25
CA SER A 117 2.69 12.15 -18.62
C SER A 117 1.61 11.16 -19.10
N LYS A 118 1.97 9.91 -19.43
CA LYS A 118 1.04 8.89 -19.93
C LYS A 118 0.48 7.97 -18.84
N ALA A 119 1.05 7.97 -17.64
CA ALA A 119 0.59 7.12 -16.53
C ALA A 119 -0.88 7.46 -16.14
N SER A 120 -1.74 6.47 -15.99
CA SER A 120 -3.13 6.71 -15.55
C SER A 120 -3.71 5.43 -14.94
N GLY A 121 -4.89 5.55 -14.32
CA GLY A 121 -5.56 4.43 -13.68
C GLY A 121 -4.91 4.06 -12.36
N ILE A 122 -4.90 2.77 -12.05
CA ILE A 122 -4.37 2.23 -10.79
C ILE A 122 -3.02 1.57 -11.05
N LEU A 123 -1.99 2.06 -10.38
CA LEU A 123 -0.65 1.50 -10.39
C LEU A 123 -0.34 0.91 -9.02
N LYS A 124 0.01 -0.38 -8.99
CA LYS A 124 0.35 -1.12 -7.76
C LYS A 124 1.83 -1.48 -7.78
N PHE A 125 2.50 -1.32 -6.66
CA PHE A 125 3.91 -1.66 -6.49
C PHE A 125 4.18 -1.94 -5.02
N ALA A 126 5.21 -2.74 -4.77
CA ALA A 126 5.72 -3.04 -3.45
C ALA A 126 7.25 -3.03 -3.51
N GLY A 127 7.91 -2.55 -2.46
CA GLY A 127 9.36 -2.66 -2.33
C GLY A 127 9.81 -4.10 -2.02
N GLY A 128 8.96 -4.86 -1.33
CA GLY A 128 9.13 -6.29 -1.10
C GLY A 128 7.88 -6.93 -0.51
N CYS A 129 7.84 -8.26 -0.56
CA CYS A 129 6.76 -9.06 0.02
C CYS A 129 7.37 -10.12 0.93
N ALA A 130 6.97 -10.14 2.20
CA ALA A 130 7.45 -11.12 3.17
C ALA A 130 6.43 -11.29 4.30
N ASN A 131 6.37 -12.48 4.90
CA ASN A 131 5.70 -12.63 6.20
C ASN A 131 6.63 -12.19 7.34
N ILE A 132 6.08 -12.06 8.56
CA ILE A 132 6.84 -11.56 9.71
C ILE A 132 8.03 -12.47 10.09
N ARG A 133 7.96 -13.76 9.77
CA ARG A 133 9.02 -14.73 10.07
C ARG A 133 10.20 -14.54 9.12
N GLU A 134 9.92 -14.34 7.83
CA GLU A 134 10.91 -13.98 6.81
C GLU A 134 11.54 -12.62 7.11
N ILE A 135 10.72 -11.62 7.50
CA ILE A 135 11.20 -10.31 7.94
C ILE A 135 12.18 -10.45 9.11
N ALA A 136 11.85 -11.24 10.12
CA ALA A 136 12.73 -11.48 11.25
C ALA A 136 14.06 -12.14 10.83
N GLN A 137 14.01 -13.07 9.86
CA GLN A 137 15.23 -13.69 9.30
C GLN A 137 16.11 -12.69 8.55
N PHE A 138 15.53 -11.72 7.83
CA PHE A 138 16.28 -10.65 7.17
C PHE A 138 16.99 -9.72 8.16
N PHE A 139 16.38 -9.49 9.34
CA PHE A 139 17.02 -8.73 10.41
C PHE A 139 18.18 -9.51 11.06
N ASP A 140 17.94 -10.76 11.45
CA ASP A 140 18.93 -11.65 12.07
C ASP A 140 18.35 -13.08 12.20
N PRO A 141 18.99 -14.10 11.61
CA PRO A 141 18.50 -15.49 11.63
C PRO A 141 18.34 -16.12 13.02
N SER A 142 18.93 -15.56 14.08
CA SER A 142 18.96 -16.15 15.44
C SER A 142 17.82 -15.68 16.37
N ARG A 143 16.92 -14.81 15.88
CA ARG A 143 15.94 -14.12 16.73
C ARG A 143 14.75 -14.97 17.17
N ARG A 144 14.19 -14.59 18.33
CA ARG A 144 13.05 -15.26 18.98
C ARG A 144 11.74 -14.57 18.61
N PHE A 145 10.66 -15.36 18.60
CA PHE A 145 9.30 -14.90 18.28
C PHE A 145 8.43 -14.93 19.53
N THR A 146 7.53 -13.96 19.65
CA THR A 146 6.48 -14.00 20.68
C THR A 146 5.21 -13.41 20.09
N GLU A 147 4.07 -14.10 20.23
CA GLU A 147 2.79 -13.59 19.76
C GLU A 147 2.46 -12.23 20.41
N CYS A 148 1.92 -11.29 19.64
CA CYS A 148 1.43 -10.04 20.23
C CYS A 148 0.21 -10.35 21.09
N PRO A 149 0.07 -9.78 22.31
CA PRO A 149 -1.18 -9.89 23.05
C PRO A 149 -2.33 -9.45 22.14
N ARG A 150 -3.29 -10.35 21.92
CA ARG A 150 -4.39 -10.17 20.98
C ARG A 150 -5.10 -8.85 21.29
N LEU A 151 -4.86 -7.82 20.47
CA LEU A 151 -5.64 -6.59 20.51
C LEU A 151 -7.08 -6.95 20.12
N SER A 152 -8.06 -6.28 20.72
CA SER A 152 -9.45 -6.51 20.33
C SER A 152 -9.63 -6.27 18.83
N SER A 153 -10.53 -7.05 18.21
CA SER A 153 -10.93 -6.92 16.79
C SER A 153 -11.35 -5.50 16.40
N ASP A 154 -11.68 -4.69 17.40
CA ASP A 154 -12.20 -3.33 17.25
C ASP A 154 -11.09 -2.27 17.29
N SER A 155 -9.83 -2.68 17.51
CA SER A 155 -8.70 -1.76 17.52
C SER A 155 -8.36 -1.27 16.10
N VAL A 156 -8.10 0.03 15.99
CA VAL A 156 -7.64 0.66 14.73
C VAL A 156 -6.37 -0.03 14.19
N LEU A 157 -5.52 -0.52 15.08
CA LEU A 157 -4.33 -1.32 14.76
C LEU A 157 -4.67 -2.63 14.04
N TRP A 158 -5.68 -3.38 14.51
CA TRP A 158 -6.15 -4.59 13.85
C TRP A 158 -6.71 -4.31 12.45
N MET A 159 -7.50 -3.24 12.30
CA MET A 159 -8.05 -2.82 11.00
C MET A 159 -6.95 -2.40 10.01
N PHE A 160 -5.94 -1.66 10.47
CA PHE A 160 -4.79 -1.28 9.65
C PHE A 160 -3.99 -2.49 9.19
N PHE A 161 -3.67 -3.43 10.09
CA PHE A 161 -2.90 -4.62 9.74
C PHE A 161 -3.69 -5.57 8.84
N THR A 162 -4.99 -5.74 9.10
CA THR A 162 -5.87 -6.52 8.24
C THR A 162 -5.85 -5.96 6.80
N SER A 163 -5.77 -4.63 6.62
CA SER A 163 -5.56 -4.01 5.31
C SER A 163 -4.21 -4.32 4.66
N ILE A 164 -3.17 -4.55 5.46
CA ILE A 164 -1.83 -4.93 4.98
C ILE A 164 -1.86 -6.36 4.45
N CYS A 165 -2.60 -7.24 5.12
CA CYS A 165 -2.65 -8.68 4.82
C CYS A 165 -3.78 -9.08 3.85
N MET A 166 -4.87 -8.29 3.75
CA MET A 166 -6.07 -8.61 2.95
C MET A 166 -5.84 -8.67 1.44
N ASN A 167 -4.68 -8.25 0.94
CA ASN A 167 -4.37 -8.32 -0.48
C ASN A 167 -3.97 -9.71 -0.96
N CYS A 168 -3.81 -10.68 -0.06
CA CYS A 168 -3.74 -12.10 -0.37
C CYS A 168 -5.14 -12.71 -0.27
N GLY A 169 -5.89 -12.70 -1.37
CA GLY A 169 -7.24 -13.27 -1.44
C GLY A 169 -7.33 -14.76 -1.02
N PRO A 170 -8.54 -15.31 -0.81
CA PRO A 170 -8.76 -16.67 -0.30
C PRO A 170 -8.29 -17.82 -1.24
N ALA A 171 -7.61 -17.51 -2.35
CA ALA A 171 -7.18 -18.46 -3.38
C ALA A 171 -5.71 -18.93 -3.25
N THR A 172 -4.95 -18.49 -2.26
CA THR A 172 -3.55 -18.94 -2.06
C THR A 172 -3.42 -20.03 -0.99
N ARG A 173 -4.44 -20.90 -0.84
CA ARG A 173 -4.19 -22.24 -0.28
C ARG A 173 -3.44 -23.03 -1.35
N ARG A 174 -2.11 -23.06 -1.22
CA ARG A 174 -1.15 -23.85 -2.02
C ARG A 174 -0.80 -23.21 -3.38
N MET A 175 0.03 -22.18 -3.36
CA MET A 175 0.84 -21.81 -4.52
C MET A 175 2.32 -21.86 -4.13
N SER A 176 3.08 -22.65 -4.90
CA SER A 176 4.54 -22.68 -4.89
C SER A 176 5.08 -21.24 -4.95
N MET A 177 6.22 -21.00 -4.28
CA MET A 177 7.01 -19.76 -4.31
C MET A 177 7.29 -19.23 -5.73
N ASP A 178 7.05 -20.02 -6.78
CA ASP A 178 7.30 -19.66 -8.18
C ASP A 178 6.25 -18.74 -8.84
N THR A 179 5.16 -18.37 -8.14
CA THR A 179 4.01 -17.70 -8.77
C THR A 179 3.59 -16.34 -8.19
N CYS A 180 4.33 -15.79 -7.23
CA CYS A 180 4.23 -14.36 -6.98
C CYS A 180 4.85 -13.65 -8.20
N HIS A 181 4.01 -13.17 -9.13
CA HIS A 181 4.45 -12.34 -10.25
C HIS A 181 4.89 -10.94 -9.76
N CYS A 182 5.89 -10.90 -8.87
CA CYS A 182 6.87 -9.82 -8.76
C CYS A 182 7.97 -10.01 -9.83
N LYS A 183 7.63 -10.54 -11.00
CA LYS A 183 8.53 -10.51 -12.16
C LYS A 183 8.48 -9.11 -12.75
N SER A 184 9.49 -8.32 -12.42
CA SER A 184 10.07 -7.29 -13.29
C SER A 184 9.07 -6.38 -14.02
N LEU A 185 8.67 -5.28 -13.38
CA LEU A 185 8.28 -4.05 -14.10
C LEU A 185 9.41 -3.01 -14.08
N ILE A 186 10.66 -3.49 -14.17
CA ILE A 186 11.76 -2.67 -14.70
C ILE A 186 11.87 -3.02 -16.18
N PRO A 187 11.24 -2.20 -17.04
CA PRO A 187 11.96 -1.71 -18.20
C PRO A 187 11.70 -0.20 -18.31
N PHE A 188 12.18 0.58 -17.35
CA PHE A 188 12.13 2.05 -17.47
C PHE A 188 13.46 2.74 -17.12
N TYR A 189 14.54 1.98 -16.96
CA TYR A 189 15.90 2.50 -16.86
C TYR A 189 16.81 1.68 -17.78
N ASP A 190 17.07 2.21 -18.97
CA ASP A 190 18.29 1.92 -19.73
C ASP A 190 19.18 3.15 -19.57
N GLU A 191 20.29 3.02 -18.85
CA GLU A 191 21.26 4.10 -18.65
C GLU A 191 22.09 4.40 -19.91
N ASN A 192 21.78 3.78 -21.07
CA ASN A 192 22.47 4.02 -22.34
C ASN A 192 21.55 4.35 -23.52
N ALA A 193 20.32 4.83 -23.29
CA ALA A 193 19.45 5.31 -24.37
C ALA A 193 19.70 6.81 -24.67
N ASP A 194 20.87 7.09 -25.26
CA ASP A 194 21.14 8.29 -26.08
C ASP A 194 21.00 7.94 -27.58
#